data_AF-A0A3B8NKN9-F1
#
_entry.id   AF-A0A3B8NKN9-F1
#
_cell.length_a   1.000
_cell.length_b   1.000
_cell.length_c   1.000
_cell.angle_alpha   90.00
_cell.angle_beta   90.00
_cell.angle_gamma   90.00
#
_symmetry.space_group_name_H-M   'P 1'
#
loop_
_entity.id
_entity.type
_entity.pdbx_description
1 polymer ?
#
loop_
_entity_poly.entity_id
_entity_poly.type
_entity_poly.pdbx_seq_one_letter_code
_entity_poly.pdbx_strand_id
1 'polypeptide(L)'
;MSFFLQSLKAQNLVYEGTSGIGKGKHIVFIASDHEYRGEETCPAIARILAHRYGFKCTVLFGLDENGHIKPGSSKIPGMEALDKADMMFLFLRFLAPDDKSMEHFIGYLNRGGPVLGLRTTTHGFNGLKGKYSKYNYNSRDKSYDWGFGRQILGETWRPREGAGHYGKNHKYSTRMFVVPEQKNHPVMRGVTDMHAMAGAYSAVPIEGSLILGKNQVLDSMKPDGKPIPNKPPNPSIWVRTYKSASGKEGRVFTSTQGGSEDIISEGVRRCIINGVFWCMGLEENIKPDMNVDFVGPYQPTTFSFGGGRKKVKPTDLAGFESPIMPKKK
;
A
#
# COMPACT_ATOMS: atom_id res chain seq x y z
N MET A 1 44.37 -5.25 -9.46
CA MET A 1 43.38 -4.15 -9.58
C MET A 1 42.21 -4.69 -10.41
N SER A 2 41.22 -5.30 -9.76
CA SER A 2 40.10 -5.96 -10.46
C SER A 2 38.96 -4.97 -10.63
N PHE A 3 38.80 -4.46 -11.85
CA PHE A 3 37.65 -3.65 -12.23
C PHE A 3 36.42 -4.56 -12.29
N PHE A 4 35.59 -4.53 -11.25
CA PHE A 4 34.23 -5.05 -11.34
C PHE A 4 33.44 -4.11 -12.25
N LEU A 5 33.11 -4.58 -13.44
CA LEU A 5 32.05 -4.04 -14.28
C LEU A 5 30.73 -4.11 -13.49
N GLN A 6 30.39 -3.01 -12.81
CA GLN A 6 29.08 -2.83 -12.23
C GLN A 6 28.08 -2.68 -13.38
N SER A 7 27.41 -3.79 -13.69
CA SER A 7 26.17 -3.78 -14.47
C SER A 7 25.25 -2.70 -13.89
N LEU A 8 24.82 -1.75 -14.74
CA LEU A 8 23.76 -0.78 -14.47
C LEU A 8 22.41 -1.50 -14.31
N LYS A 9 22.30 -2.37 -13.32
CA LYS A 9 20.99 -2.75 -12.76
C LYS A 9 20.49 -1.51 -12.03
N ALA A 10 19.24 -1.10 -12.31
CA ALA A 10 18.57 -0.09 -11.51
C ALA A 10 18.70 -0.50 -10.04
N GLN A 11 19.45 0.27 -9.24
CA GLN A 11 19.65 -0.05 -7.84
C GLN A 11 18.31 0.14 -7.13
N ASN A 12 17.67 -0.96 -6.75
CA ASN A 12 16.46 -0.94 -5.94
C ASN A 12 16.74 -0.16 -4.65
N LEU A 13 15.73 0.57 -4.16
CA LEU A 13 15.81 1.24 -2.87
C LEU A 13 15.68 0.20 -1.77
N VAL A 14 16.73 0.02 -0.96
CA VAL A 14 16.74 -0.93 0.16
C VAL A 14 17.07 -0.19 1.45
N TYR A 15 16.19 -0.31 2.44
CA TYR A 15 16.43 0.08 3.82
C TYR A 15 16.70 -1.19 4.63
N GLU A 16 17.92 -1.32 5.15
CA GLU A 16 18.31 -2.47 5.95
C GLU A 16 18.06 -2.18 7.43
N GLY A 17 17.22 -2.99 8.07
CA GLY A 17 17.01 -2.96 9.50
C GLY A 17 18.04 -3.82 10.24
N THR A 18 18.70 -3.28 11.25
CA THR A 18 19.84 -3.94 11.93
C THR A 18 19.44 -4.63 13.24
N SER A 19 18.35 -4.20 13.87
CA SER A 19 17.84 -4.67 15.16
C SER A 19 16.33 -4.45 15.28
N GLY A 20 15.65 -5.33 16.03
CA GLY A 20 14.21 -5.22 16.31
C GLY A 20 13.43 -6.47 15.93
N ILE A 21 12.12 -6.43 16.16
CA ILE A 21 11.19 -7.55 16.03
C ILE A 21 11.12 -8.09 14.59
N GLY A 22 11.34 -7.21 13.61
CA GLY A 22 11.37 -7.52 12.19
C GLY A 22 12.73 -7.99 11.66
N LYS A 23 13.77 -8.08 12.50
CA LYS A 23 15.11 -8.49 12.05
C LYS A 23 15.06 -9.85 11.35
N GLY A 24 15.68 -9.91 10.17
CA GLY A 24 15.70 -11.10 9.33
C GLY A 24 14.43 -11.34 8.52
N LYS A 25 13.44 -10.45 8.59
CA LYS A 25 12.22 -10.49 7.75
C LYS A 25 12.29 -9.44 6.65
N HIS A 26 11.87 -9.81 5.44
CA HIS A 26 11.94 -8.98 4.25
C HIS A 26 10.56 -8.55 3.74
N ILE A 27 10.30 -7.24 3.71
CA ILE A 27 9.11 -6.66 3.11
C ILE A 27 9.48 -6.05 1.75
N VAL A 28 8.75 -6.43 0.69
CA VAL A 28 8.85 -5.80 -0.62
C VAL A 28 7.65 -4.89 -0.84
N PHE A 29 7.92 -3.61 -1.01
CA PHE A 29 6.96 -2.58 -1.37
C PHE A 29 6.94 -2.40 -2.88
N ILE A 30 5.75 -2.24 -3.45
CA ILE A 30 5.57 -1.90 -4.87
C ILE A 30 4.72 -0.64 -4.95
N ALA A 31 5.34 0.44 -5.42
CA ALA A 31 4.75 1.77 -5.53
C ALA A 31 4.65 2.20 -7.01
N SER A 32 3.44 2.16 -7.56
CA SER A 32 3.19 2.70 -8.89
C SER A 32 1.71 3.06 -9.05
N ASP A 33 1.31 4.12 -8.36
CA ASP A 33 -0.01 4.73 -8.46
C ASP A 33 0.12 6.09 -9.17
N HIS A 34 -0.91 6.54 -9.90
CA HIS A 34 -0.83 7.78 -10.68
C HIS A 34 -1.12 9.08 -9.92
N GLU A 35 -1.77 9.00 -8.76
CA GLU A 35 -2.44 10.13 -8.11
C GLU A 35 -2.01 10.33 -6.66
N TYR A 36 -2.10 9.29 -5.83
CA TYR A 36 -2.07 9.34 -4.36
C TYR A 36 -0.68 9.28 -3.73
N ARG A 37 0.36 9.37 -4.57
CA ARG A 37 1.77 9.49 -4.17
C ARG A 37 2.27 8.28 -3.40
N GLY A 38 1.97 7.07 -3.89
CA GLY A 38 2.55 5.84 -3.35
C GLY A 38 4.09 5.86 -3.32
N GLU A 39 4.73 6.59 -4.23
CA GLU A 39 6.18 6.79 -4.23
C GLU A 39 6.70 7.66 -3.08
N GLU A 40 5.83 8.31 -2.31
CA GLU A 40 6.16 9.01 -1.07
C GLU A 40 5.73 8.21 0.16
N THR A 41 4.53 7.60 0.15
CA THR A 41 4.02 6.75 1.25
C THR A 41 4.91 5.54 1.50
N CYS A 42 5.19 4.75 0.46
CA CYS A 42 5.92 3.49 0.61
C CYS A 42 7.32 3.68 1.23
N PRO A 43 8.19 4.60 0.76
CA PRO A 43 9.47 4.82 1.42
C PRO A 43 9.33 5.37 2.85
N ALA A 44 8.33 6.19 3.16
CA ALA A 44 8.12 6.70 4.52
C ALA A 44 7.79 5.56 5.50
N ILE A 45 6.85 4.70 5.14
CA ILE A 45 6.47 3.52 5.94
C ILE A 45 7.63 2.52 6.02
N ALA A 46 8.33 2.28 4.91
CA ALA A 46 9.50 1.39 4.87
C ALA A 46 10.62 1.86 5.81
N ARG A 47 10.90 3.18 5.88
CA ARG A 47 11.90 3.71 6.81
C ARG A 47 11.52 3.50 8.28
N ILE A 48 10.24 3.72 8.63
CA ILE A 48 9.73 3.44 9.98
C ILE A 48 9.96 1.97 10.34
N LEU A 49 9.53 1.06 9.46
CA LEU A 49 9.65 -0.39 9.67
C LEU A 49 11.11 -0.84 9.77
N ALA A 50 11.98 -0.36 8.87
CA ALA A 50 13.38 -0.75 8.87
C ALA A 50 14.14 -0.18 10.07
N HIS A 51 14.03 1.13 10.30
CA HIS A 51 14.82 1.81 11.33
C HIS A 51 14.36 1.49 12.75
N ARG A 52 13.04 1.47 12.98
CA ARG A 52 12.49 1.30 14.34
C ARG A 52 12.27 -0.17 14.71
N TYR A 53 12.00 -1.01 13.72
CA TYR A 53 11.58 -2.39 13.96
C TYR A 53 12.47 -3.44 13.31
N GLY A 54 13.50 -3.05 12.54
CA GLY A 54 14.52 -3.97 12.05
C GLY A 54 14.15 -4.77 10.80
N PHE A 55 13.03 -4.46 10.14
CA PHE A 55 12.70 -5.11 8.87
C PHE A 55 13.72 -4.75 7.79
N LYS A 56 14.03 -5.70 6.91
CA LYS A 56 14.57 -5.35 5.61
C LYS A 56 13.42 -4.88 4.73
N CYS A 57 13.53 -3.68 4.15
CA CYS A 57 12.51 -3.14 3.26
C CYS A 57 13.10 -2.84 1.89
N THR A 58 12.57 -3.46 0.84
CA THR A 58 12.89 -3.11 -0.55
C THR A 58 11.72 -2.38 -1.17
N VAL A 59 11.93 -1.20 -1.74
CA VAL A 59 10.89 -0.42 -2.40
C VAL A 59 11.14 -0.39 -3.91
N LEU A 60 10.19 -0.97 -4.64
CA LEU A 60 10.14 -1.00 -6.09
C LEU A 60 9.21 0.10 -6.59
N PHE A 61 9.61 0.76 -7.68
CA PHE A 61 8.87 1.86 -8.27
C PHE A 61 8.58 1.58 -9.74
N GLY A 62 7.47 2.13 -10.24
CA GLY A 62 7.34 2.35 -11.68
C GLY A 62 8.37 3.37 -12.15
N LEU A 63 9.13 3.05 -13.20
CA LEU A 63 10.20 3.91 -13.74
C LEU A 63 9.92 4.38 -15.18
N ASP A 64 10.53 5.49 -15.57
CA ASP A 64 10.68 5.92 -16.96
C ASP A 64 11.92 5.27 -17.63
N GLU A 65 12.17 5.60 -18.89
CA GLU A 65 13.33 5.09 -19.64
C GLU A 65 14.68 5.56 -19.10
N ASN A 66 14.71 6.67 -18.34
CA ASN A 66 15.90 7.22 -17.73
C ASN A 66 16.15 6.70 -16.30
N GLY A 67 15.30 5.77 -15.83
CA GLY A 67 15.35 5.23 -14.47
C GLY A 67 14.85 6.19 -13.40
N HIS A 68 14.11 7.24 -13.76
CA HIS A 68 13.41 8.07 -12.79
C HIS A 68 12.10 7.44 -12.37
N ILE A 69 11.71 7.67 -11.13
CA ILE A 69 10.42 7.30 -10.58
C ILE A 69 9.33 8.00 -11.42
N LYS A 70 8.46 7.18 -12.02
CA LYS A 70 7.32 7.57 -12.85
C LYS A 70 6.07 6.91 -12.28
N PRO A 71 5.28 7.63 -11.47
CA PRO A 71 4.09 7.07 -10.82
C PRO A 71 3.09 6.52 -11.85
N GLY A 72 2.70 5.25 -11.65
CA GLY A 72 1.83 4.47 -12.51
C GLY A 72 2.46 3.97 -13.82
N SER A 73 3.79 3.98 -13.92
CA SER A 73 4.49 3.18 -14.93
C SER A 73 4.38 1.68 -14.61
N SER A 74 4.09 0.86 -15.61
CA SER A 74 4.12 -0.61 -15.51
C SER A 74 5.54 -1.19 -15.56
N LYS A 75 6.55 -0.37 -15.86
CA LYS A 75 7.97 -0.79 -15.88
C LYS A 75 8.52 -0.76 -14.46
N ILE A 76 8.46 -1.90 -13.77
CA ILE A 76 8.83 -2.05 -12.35
C ILE A 76 10.00 -3.05 -12.26
N PRO A 77 11.26 -2.62 -12.45
CA PRO A 77 12.39 -3.52 -12.29
C PRO A 77 12.53 -3.98 -10.83
N GLY A 78 13.10 -5.17 -10.63
CA GLY A 78 13.38 -5.72 -9.29
C GLY A 78 12.31 -6.63 -8.71
N MET A 79 11.28 -7.00 -9.49
CA MET A 79 10.18 -7.88 -9.05
C MET A 79 10.66 -9.26 -8.57
N GLU A 80 11.84 -9.72 -9.00
CA GLU A 80 12.50 -10.94 -8.49
C GLU A 80 12.77 -10.91 -6.97
N ALA A 81 12.76 -9.73 -6.35
CA ALA A 81 12.84 -9.61 -4.89
C ALA A 81 11.67 -10.32 -4.17
N LEU A 82 10.53 -10.47 -4.83
CA LEU A 82 9.36 -11.16 -4.27
C LEU A 82 9.58 -12.65 -4.02
N ASP A 83 10.53 -13.27 -4.72
CA ASP A 83 10.83 -14.70 -4.56
C ASP A 83 11.33 -15.02 -3.14
N LYS A 84 11.91 -14.03 -2.46
CA LYS A 84 12.46 -14.15 -1.10
C LYS A 84 11.73 -13.29 -0.07
N ALA A 85 10.75 -12.50 -0.47
CA ALA A 85 10.05 -11.58 0.41
C ALA A 85 9.14 -12.33 1.38
N ASP A 86 9.18 -12.00 2.67
CA ASP A 86 8.23 -12.50 3.67
C ASP A 86 6.88 -11.82 3.57
N MET A 87 6.82 -10.57 3.11
CA MET A 87 5.59 -9.79 2.96
C MET A 87 5.62 -8.92 1.69
N MET A 88 4.46 -8.77 1.05
CA MET A 88 4.27 -7.85 -0.08
C MET A 88 3.37 -6.67 0.35
N PHE A 89 3.86 -5.45 0.18
CA PHE A 89 3.16 -4.21 0.46
C PHE A 89 2.87 -3.46 -0.84
N LEU A 90 1.62 -3.11 -1.09
CA LEU A 90 1.16 -2.67 -2.40
C LEU A 90 0.51 -1.30 -2.37
N PHE A 91 0.92 -0.48 -3.33
CA PHE A 91 0.31 0.79 -3.67
C PHE A 91 0.28 0.92 -5.20
N LEU A 92 -0.75 0.32 -5.82
CA LEU A 92 -0.86 0.15 -7.27
C LEU A 92 -2.11 0.79 -7.85
N ARG A 93 -2.08 1.10 -9.15
CA ARG A 93 -3.27 1.50 -9.92
C ARG A 93 -3.16 1.12 -11.39
N PHE A 94 -4.10 0.32 -11.89
CA PHE A 94 -4.30 0.04 -13.32
C PHE A 94 -3.02 -0.29 -14.11
N LEU A 95 -2.12 -1.06 -13.50
CA LEU A 95 -0.86 -1.43 -14.10
C LEU A 95 -1.02 -2.63 -15.03
N ALA A 96 -0.10 -2.77 -15.97
CA ALA A 96 0.10 -3.96 -16.78
C ALA A 96 1.60 -4.26 -16.90
N PRO A 97 2.25 -4.74 -15.82
CA PRO A 97 3.63 -5.19 -15.90
C PRO A 97 3.79 -6.32 -16.93
N ASP A 98 5.01 -6.51 -17.41
CA ASP A 98 5.31 -7.60 -18.35
C ASP A 98 5.14 -8.98 -17.71
N ASP A 99 5.06 -10.01 -18.56
CA ASP A 99 4.83 -11.39 -18.12
C ASP A 99 5.90 -11.89 -17.13
N LYS A 100 7.16 -11.44 -17.29
CA LYS A 100 8.26 -11.79 -16.39
C LYS A 100 8.06 -11.18 -14.99
N SER A 101 7.65 -9.92 -14.93
CA SER A 101 7.33 -9.25 -13.66
C SER A 101 6.11 -9.90 -13.00
N MET A 102 5.10 -10.23 -13.79
CA MET A 102 3.90 -10.93 -13.31
C MET A 102 4.20 -12.34 -12.82
N GLU A 103 5.19 -13.03 -13.37
CA GLU A 103 5.62 -14.34 -12.90
C GLU A 103 6.06 -14.31 -11.42
N HIS A 104 6.91 -13.35 -11.05
CA HIS A 104 7.33 -13.17 -9.65
C HIS A 104 6.16 -12.76 -8.74
N PHE A 105 5.28 -11.87 -9.22
CA PHE A 105 4.10 -11.43 -8.46
C PHE A 105 3.13 -12.59 -8.17
N ILE A 106 2.82 -13.40 -9.18
CA ILE A 106 1.95 -14.55 -9.04
C ILE A 106 2.64 -15.69 -8.28
N GLY A 107 3.96 -15.86 -8.46
CA GLY A 107 4.78 -16.76 -7.65
C GLY A 107 4.65 -16.47 -6.15
N TYR A 108 4.75 -15.19 -5.76
CA TYR A 108 4.52 -14.73 -4.38
C TYR A 108 3.13 -15.09 -3.86
N LEU A 109 2.08 -14.83 -4.64
CA LEU A 109 0.71 -15.14 -4.22
C LEU A 109 0.48 -16.64 -4.08
N ASN A 110 1.04 -17.45 -4.99
CA ASN A 110 0.86 -18.89 -5.03
C ASN A 110 1.45 -19.61 -3.81
N ARG A 111 2.46 -19.03 -3.15
CA ARG A 111 3.04 -19.52 -1.88
C ARG A 111 2.32 -19.01 -0.62
N GLY A 112 1.23 -18.25 -0.76
CA GLY A 112 0.42 -17.77 0.37
C GLY A 112 1.13 -16.71 1.20
N GLY A 113 1.92 -15.85 0.56
CA GLY A 113 2.58 -14.74 1.25
C GLY A 113 1.57 -13.66 1.72
N PRO A 114 1.78 -13.03 2.89
CA PRO A 114 0.92 -11.97 3.39
C PRO A 114 0.97 -10.70 2.53
N VAL A 115 -0.19 -10.06 2.35
CA VAL A 115 -0.35 -8.88 1.49
C VAL A 115 -0.92 -7.71 2.27
N LEU A 116 -0.35 -6.52 2.09
CA LEU A 116 -0.99 -5.28 2.53
C LEU A 116 -1.28 -4.41 1.31
N GLY A 117 -2.54 -4.07 1.08
CA GLY A 117 -2.98 -3.21 0.00
C GLY A 117 -3.50 -1.88 0.51
N LEU A 118 -2.87 -0.78 0.12
CA LEU A 118 -3.43 0.55 0.32
C LEU A 118 -4.20 0.98 -0.92
N ARG A 119 -5.01 2.02 -0.78
CA ARG A 119 -5.56 2.79 -1.91
C ARG A 119 -4.46 2.96 -2.96
N THR A 120 -4.65 2.72 -4.25
CA THR A 120 -5.81 2.24 -5.01
C THR A 120 -5.70 0.77 -5.43
N THR A 121 -4.99 -0.04 -4.65
CA THR A 121 -4.55 -1.39 -5.06
C THR A 121 -5.70 -2.37 -5.32
N THR A 122 -6.91 -2.09 -4.83
CA THR A 122 -8.13 -2.85 -5.19
C THR A 122 -8.34 -2.95 -6.70
N HIS A 123 -7.82 -2.02 -7.48
CA HIS A 123 -7.78 -2.10 -8.95
C HIS A 123 -6.36 -1.96 -9.47
N GLY A 124 -5.44 -2.73 -8.89
CA GLY A 124 -4.02 -2.68 -9.19
C GLY A 124 -3.66 -2.99 -10.63
N PHE A 125 -4.44 -3.82 -11.34
CA PHE A 125 -4.13 -4.24 -12.71
C PHE A 125 -5.24 -3.95 -13.72
N ASN A 126 -4.85 -3.47 -14.90
CA ASN A 126 -5.71 -3.31 -16.07
C ASN A 126 -4.87 -3.39 -17.35
N GLY A 127 -5.34 -4.12 -18.36
CA GLY A 127 -4.64 -4.28 -19.64
C GLY A 127 -3.62 -5.42 -19.68
N LEU A 128 -3.54 -6.28 -18.65
CA LEU A 128 -2.79 -7.54 -18.72
C LEU A 128 -3.37 -8.44 -19.82
N LYS A 129 -2.49 -9.18 -20.51
CA LYS A 129 -2.84 -10.06 -21.63
C LYS A 129 -2.46 -11.52 -21.34
N GLY A 130 -2.85 -12.42 -22.23
CA GLY A 130 -2.45 -13.84 -22.16
C GLY A 130 -2.82 -14.51 -20.83
N LYS A 131 -1.91 -15.32 -20.28
CA LYS A 131 -2.12 -16.11 -19.05
C LYS A 131 -2.39 -15.25 -17.80
N TYR A 132 -2.02 -13.97 -17.81
CA TYR A 132 -2.22 -13.06 -16.68
C TYR A 132 -3.46 -12.16 -16.82
N SER A 133 -4.19 -12.23 -17.94
CA SER A 133 -5.37 -11.38 -18.18
C SER A 133 -6.46 -11.51 -17.11
N LYS A 134 -6.59 -12.69 -16.47
CA LYS A 134 -7.56 -12.93 -15.40
C LYS A 134 -7.34 -12.09 -14.13
N TYR A 135 -6.16 -11.49 -13.96
CA TYR A 135 -5.84 -10.66 -12.79
C TYR A 135 -6.27 -9.20 -12.95
N ASN A 136 -6.71 -8.78 -14.14
CA ASN A 136 -7.29 -7.45 -14.38
C ASN A 136 -8.51 -7.22 -13.47
N TYR A 137 -8.65 -6.01 -12.93
CA TYR A 137 -9.67 -5.66 -11.93
C TYR A 137 -11.13 -5.94 -12.35
N ASN A 138 -11.39 -5.98 -13.66
CA ASN A 138 -12.69 -6.20 -14.28
C ASN A 138 -12.79 -7.60 -14.94
N SER A 139 -11.86 -8.50 -14.66
CA SER A 139 -11.87 -9.87 -15.15
C SER A 139 -13.18 -10.57 -14.81
N ARG A 140 -13.64 -11.46 -15.71
CA ARG A 140 -14.80 -12.36 -15.54
C ARG A 140 -14.43 -13.82 -15.65
N ASP A 141 -13.14 -14.12 -15.54
CA ASP A 141 -12.67 -15.50 -15.48
C ASP A 141 -13.24 -16.16 -14.21
N LYS A 142 -13.91 -17.30 -14.36
CA LYS A 142 -14.56 -17.99 -13.22
C LYS A 142 -13.57 -18.39 -12.13
N SER A 143 -12.30 -18.64 -12.47
CA SER A 143 -11.25 -18.96 -11.51
C SER A 143 -10.74 -17.75 -10.72
N TYR A 144 -11.11 -16.53 -11.17
CA TYR A 144 -10.57 -15.29 -10.64
C TYR A 144 -11.52 -14.10 -10.91
N ASP A 145 -12.81 -14.25 -10.62
CA ASP A 145 -13.83 -13.25 -10.98
C ASP A 145 -13.53 -11.93 -10.29
N TRP A 146 -13.63 -10.83 -11.03
CA TRP A 146 -13.25 -9.48 -10.62
C TRP A 146 -11.77 -9.28 -10.24
N GLY A 147 -10.89 -10.20 -10.65
CA GLY A 147 -9.45 -9.96 -10.69
C GLY A 147 -8.74 -9.94 -9.33
N PHE A 148 -7.46 -9.53 -9.39
CA PHE A 148 -6.53 -9.50 -8.25
C PHE A 148 -7.12 -8.85 -7.00
N GLY A 149 -7.65 -7.64 -7.12
CA GLY A 149 -8.14 -6.90 -5.96
C GLY A 149 -9.29 -7.61 -5.27
N ARG A 150 -10.28 -8.10 -6.02
CA ARG A 150 -11.42 -8.79 -5.40
C ARG A 150 -10.97 -10.07 -4.69
N GLN A 151 -10.16 -10.88 -5.36
CA GLN A 151 -9.82 -12.21 -4.89
C GLN A 151 -8.75 -12.21 -3.79
N ILE A 152 -7.85 -11.23 -3.76
CA ILE A 152 -6.80 -11.10 -2.73
C ILE A 152 -7.16 -10.05 -1.70
N LEU A 153 -7.35 -8.80 -2.12
CA LEU A 153 -7.62 -7.69 -1.21
C LEU A 153 -9.04 -7.68 -0.67
N GLY A 154 -9.96 -8.42 -1.28
CA GLY A 154 -11.36 -8.48 -0.90
C GLY A 154 -12.24 -7.44 -1.58
N GLU A 155 -11.69 -6.57 -2.43
CA GLU A 155 -12.49 -5.62 -3.21
C GLU A 155 -11.81 -5.19 -4.51
N THR A 156 -12.61 -4.78 -5.50
CA THR A 156 -12.17 -4.20 -6.77
C THR A 156 -12.93 -2.89 -7.10
N TRP A 157 -12.54 -2.20 -8.17
CA TRP A 157 -13.24 -1.01 -8.65
C TRP A 157 -14.54 -1.38 -9.38
N ARG A 158 -15.67 -1.16 -8.72
CA ARG A 158 -17.02 -1.52 -9.19
C ARG A 158 -18.07 -0.49 -8.76
N PRO A 159 -18.09 0.71 -9.37
CA PRO A 159 -18.95 1.79 -8.90
C PRO A 159 -20.45 1.47 -8.98
N ARG A 160 -20.87 0.65 -9.96
CA ARG A 160 -22.28 0.24 -10.10
C ARG A 160 -22.73 -0.70 -8.97
N GLU A 161 -21.78 -1.39 -8.36
CA GLU A 161 -21.95 -2.34 -7.26
C GLU A 161 -21.53 -1.74 -5.91
N GLY A 162 -21.37 -0.41 -5.83
CA GLY A 162 -21.12 0.31 -4.58
C GLY A 162 -19.64 0.41 -4.18
N ALA A 163 -18.68 0.01 -5.01
CA ALA A 163 -17.26 0.13 -4.74
C ALA A 163 -16.60 1.19 -5.64
N GLY A 164 -16.46 2.41 -5.12
CA GLY A 164 -15.95 3.53 -5.92
C GLY A 164 -15.77 4.83 -5.13
N HIS A 165 -15.71 5.95 -5.84
CA HIS A 165 -15.61 7.26 -5.20
C HIS A 165 -16.86 7.59 -4.37
N TYR A 166 -16.63 8.00 -3.12
CA TYR A 166 -17.67 8.37 -2.18
C TYR A 166 -17.53 9.80 -1.67
N GLY A 167 -16.31 10.31 -1.56
CA GLY A 167 -15.98 11.72 -1.41
C GLY A 167 -15.16 12.22 -2.59
N LYS A 168 -15.31 13.50 -2.96
CA LYS A 168 -14.51 14.15 -4.00
C LYS A 168 -13.17 14.62 -3.42
N ASN A 169 -12.07 14.17 -4.02
CA ASN A 169 -10.72 14.64 -3.69
C ASN A 169 -10.63 16.18 -3.71
N HIS A 170 -9.82 16.75 -2.81
CA HIS A 170 -9.57 18.19 -2.64
C HIS A 170 -10.79 19.05 -2.26
N LYS A 171 -11.98 18.45 -2.14
CA LYS A 171 -13.19 19.12 -1.66
C LYS A 171 -13.61 18.60 -0.29
N TYR A 172 -13.51 17.29 -0.10
CA TYR A 172 -13.91 16.61 1.11
C TYR A 172 -12.75 15.78 1.63
N SER A 173 -12.47 15.89 2.93
CA SER A 173 -11.61 14.96 3.64
C SER A 173 -12.41 13.82 4.26
N THR A 174 -11.70 12.90 4.90
CA THR A 174 -12.27 11.67 5.40
C THR A 174 -11.89 11.45 6.86
N ARG A 175 -12.87 11.39 7.75
CA ARG A 175 -12.67 10.82 9.09
C ARG A 175 -12.74 9.31 8.99
N MET A 176 -11.79 8.58 9.58
CA MET A 176 -11.87 7.14 9.71
C MET A 176 -12.05 6.79 11.19
N PHE A 177 -12.73 5.69 11.48
CA PHE A 177 -12.92 5.24 12.84
C PHE A 177 -13.04 3.72 12.90
N VAL A 178 -12.62 3.18 14.04
CA VAL A 178 -12.72 1.76 14.35
C VAL A 178 -14.18 1.40 14.57
N VAL A 179 -14.63 0.28 14.00
CA VAL A 179 -16.00 -0.20 14.30
C VAL A 179 -16.04 -0.70 15.75
N PRO A 180 -17.09 -0.41 16.54
CA PRO A 180 -17.10 -0.69 17.98
C PRO A 180 -16.75 -2.13 18.34
N GLU A 181 -17.18 -3.08 17.52
CA GLU A 181 -16.99 -4.52 17.71
C GLU A 181 -15.52 -4.95 17.53
N GLN A 182 -14.72 -4.16 16.81
CA GLN A 182 -13.32 -4.46 16.49
C GLN A 182 -12.31 -3.60 17.26
N LYS A 183 -12.76 -2.88 18.30
CA LYS A 183 -11.88 -2.05 19.14
C LYS A 183 -10.69 -2.81 19.75
N ASN A 184 -10.87 -4.11 19.99
CA ASN A 184 -9.87 -4.98 20.60
C ASN A 184 -9.01 -5.74 19.57
N HIS A 185 -9.31 -5.62 18.26
CA HIS A 185 -8.52 -6.29 17.24
C HIS A 185 -7.07 -5.76 17.28
N PRO A 186 -6.03 -6.61 17.19
CA PRO A 186 -4.64 -6.17 17.34
C PRO A 186 -4.25 -5.01 16.43
N VAL A 187 -4.74 -5.01 15.19
CA VAL A 187 -4.55 -3.91 14.22
C VAL A 187 -5.00 -2.55 14.73
N MET A 188 -6.00 -2.50 15.62
CA MET A 188 -6.60 -1.27 16.14
C MET A 188 -6.01 -0.80 17.47
N ARG A 189 -5.06 -1.55 18.03
CA ARG A 189 -4.41 -1.22 19.30
C ARG A 189 -3.66 0.12 19.21
N GLY A 190 -4.03 1.06 20.08
CA GLY A 190 -3.45 2.41 20.14
C GLY A 190 -3.85 3.34 19.00
N VAL A 191 -4.71 2.91 18.08
CA VAL A 191 -5.17 3.74 16.96
C VAL A 191 -6.20 4.75 17.47
N THR A 192 -5.83 6.03 17.43
CA THR A 192 -6.70 7.18 17.73
C THR A 192 -6.74 8.12 16.52
N ASP A 193 -7.76 8.97 16.43
CA ASP A 193 -7.80 10.15 15.54
C ASP A 193 -7.28 9.93 14.10
N MET A 194 -8.00 9.10 13.34
CA MET A 194 -7.69 8.87 11.92
C MET A 194 -8.39 9.90 11.03
N HIS A 195 -7.58 10.73 10.36
CA HIS A 195 -8.04 11.67 9.35
C HIS A 195 -7.20 11.51 8.08
N ALA A 196 -7.90 11.33 6.96
CA ALA A 196 -7.30 11.19 5.64
C ALA A 196 -7.71 12.39 4.77
N MET A 197 -6.73 12.95 4.07
CA MET A 197 -6.93 14.08 3.15
C MET A 197 -7.57 13.60 1.84
N ALA A 198 -7.35 12.34 1.46
CA ALA A 198 -8.01 11.73 0.31
C ALA A 198 -9.52 11.61 0.51
N GLY A 199 -10.27 11.88 -0.55
CA GLY A 199 -11.72 11.69 -0.57
C GLY A 199 -12.08 10.21 -0.39
N ALA A 200 -13.07 9.92 0.45
CA ALA A 200 -13.45 8.55 0.80
C ALA A 200 -13.81 7.69 -0.42
N TYR A 201 -13.57 6.39 -0.31
CA TYR A 201 -14.20 5.38 -1.16
C TYR A 201 -15.32 4.67 -0.42
N SER A 202 -16.34 4.26 -1.15
CA SER A 202 -17.24 3.20 -0.72
C SER A 202 -16.65 1.86 -1.13
N ALA A 203 -16.90 0.83 -0.35
CA ALA A 203 -16.44 -0.52 -0.60
C ALA A 203 -17.45 -1.53 -0.08
N VAL A 204 -17.54 -2.67 -0.75
CA VAL A 204 -18.35 -3.83 -0.38
C VAL A 204 -17.42 -5.04 -0.28
N PRO A 205 -16.52 -5.10 0.73
CA PRO A 205 -15.55 -6.19 0.82
C PRO A 205 -16.22 -7.57 0.73
N ILE A 206 -15.57 -8.51 0.05
CA ILE A 206 -16.07 -9.86 -0.16
C ILE A 206 -16.36 -10.55 1.18
N GLU A 207 -17.34 -11.46 1.17
CA GLU A 207 -17.67 -12.31 2.31
C GLU A 207 -16.41 -12.97 2.90
N GLY A 208 -16.37 -13.08 4.23
CA GLY A 208 -15.18 -13.50 4.99
C GLY A 208 -14.18 -12.37 5.29
N SER A 209 -14.42 -11.14 4.82
CA SER A 209 -13.64 -9.97 5.24
C SER A 209 -14.13 -9.43 6.59
N LEU A 210 -13.21 -9.27 7.54
CA LEU A 210 -13.47 -8.65 8.84
C LEU A 210 -13.28 -7.13 8.73
N ILE A 211 -14.39 -6.39 8.77
CA ILE A 211 -14.36 -4.92 8.69
C ILE A 211 -13.88 -4.37 10.03
N LEU A 212 -12.71 -3.73 10.02
CA LEU A 212 -12.12 -3.15 11.24
C LEU A 212 -12.45 -1.66 11.38
N GLY A 213 -12.63 -0.95 10.27
CA GLY A 213 -12.85 0.49 10.30
C GLY A 213 -13.69 1.00 9.14
N LYS A 214 -14.43 2.08 9.41
CA LYS A 214 -15.27 2.78 8.43
C LYS A 214 -14.77 4.21 8.22
N ASN A 215 -15.08 4.76 7.05
CA ASN A 215 -14.82 6.14 6.71
C ASN A 215 -16.12 6.96 6.74
N GLN A 216 -16.00 8.25 7.06
CA GLN A 216 -17.06 9.24 7.03
C GLN A 216 -16.57 10.44 6.22
N VAL A 217 -17.35 10.85 5.22
CA VAL A 217 -17.05 12.02 4.40
C VAL A 217 -17.36 13.28 5.18
N LEU A 218 -16.40 14.21 5.20
CA LEU A 218 -16.53 15.52 5.86
C LEU A 218 -16.76 16.63 4.85
N ASP A 219 -17.47 17.68 5.25
CA ASP A 219 -17.75 18.87 4.45
C ASP A 219 -16.56 19.85 4.31
N SER A 220 -15.43 19.55 4.95
CA SER A 220 -14.21 20.36 4.93
C SER A 220 -12.97 19.48 4.75
N MET A 221 -11.81 20.12 4.59
CA MET A 221 -10.50 19.46 4.57
C MET A 221 -9.88 19.32 5.98
N LYS A 222 -10.62 19.67 7.04
CA LYS A 222 -10.14 19.63 8.43
C LYS A 222 -10.72 18.42 9.18
N PRO A 223 -10.01 17.90 10.20
CA PRO A 223 -10.48 16.76 11.01
C PRO A 223 -11.82 17.00 11.73
N ASP A 224 -12.11 18.25 12.07
CA ASP A 224 -13.33 18.70 12.76
C ASP A 224 -14.50 19.00 11.81
N GLY A 225 -14.33 18.79 10.50
CA GLY A 225 -15.41 18.91 9.52
C GLY A 225 -16.64 18.08 9.89
N LYS A 226 -17.82 18.58 9.48
CA LYS A 226 -19.09 17.91 9.78
C LYS A 226 -19.34 16.78 8.79
N PRO A 227 -19.91 15.65 9.23
CA PRO A 227 -20.38 14.60 8.33
C PRO A 227 -21.33 15.13 7.26
N ILE A 228 -21.16 14.72 6.01
CA ILE A 228 -22.12 15.05 4.94
C ILE A 228 -23.42 14.27 5.15
N PRO A 229 -24.60 14.92 5.27
CA PRO A 229 -25.87 14.30 5.70
C PRO A 229 -26.36 13.08 4.90
N ASN A 230 -25.91 12.87 3.66
CA ASN A 230 -26.31 11.76 2.80
C ASN A 230 -25.14 10.82 2.44
N LYS A 231 -24.11 10.80 3.28
CA LYS A 231 -22.94 9.96 3.10
C LYS A 231 -22.65 9.15 4.36
N PRO A 232 -23.48 8.15 4.72
CA PRO A 232 -23.25 7.32 5.89
C PRO A 232 -21.90 6.59 5.82
N PRO A 233 -21.36 6.17 6.98
CA PRO A 233 -20.05 5.55 7.00
C PRO A 233 -19.92 4.29 6.16
N ASN A 234 -18.82 4.17 5.41
CA ASN A 234 -18.55 3.04 4.52
C ASN A 234 -17.29 2.25 4.94
N PRO A 235 -17.20 0.94 4.66
CA PRO A 235 -15.99 0.16 4.93
C PRO A 235 -14.73 0.81 4.35
N SER A 236 -13.67 0.86 5.15
CA SER A 236 -12.42 1.54 4.78
C SER A 236 -11.15 0.82 5.21
N ILE A 237 -11.26 -0.06 6.20
CA ILE A 237 -10.17 -0.91 6.69
C ILE A 237 -10.76 -2.28 6.96
N TRP A 238 -10.16 -3.33 6.41
CA TRP A 238 -10.54 -4.71 6.70
C TRP A 238 -9.34 -5.64 6.62
N VAL A 239 -9.51 -6.80 7.25
CA VAL A 239 -8.57 -7.91 7.14
C VAL A 239 -9.27 -9.16 6.65
N ARG A 240 -8.53 -10.07 6.01
CA ARG A 240 -9.03 -11.38 5.58
C ARG A 240 -7.88 -12.36 5.35
N THR A 241 -8.21 -13.60 5.01
CA THR A 241 -7.26 -14.52 4.40
C THR A 241 -7.65 -14.84 2.96
N TYR A 242 -6.68 -15.30 2.16
CA TYR A 242 -6.91 -15.86 0.83
C TYR A 242 -6.24 -17.23 0.73
N LYS A 243 -6.86 -18.15 -0.01
CA LYS A 243 -6.29 -19.47 -0.30
C LYS A 243 -5.32 -19.38 -1.48
N SER A 244 -4.08 -19.79 -1.27
CA SER A 244 -3.08 -19.86 -2.33
C SER A 244 -3.07 -21.20 -3.05
N ALA A 245 -2.39 -21.26 -4.20
CA ALA A 245 -2.19 -22.50 -4.96
C ALA A 245 -1.43 -23.58 -4.16
N SER A 246 -0.54 -23.19 -3.24
CA SER A 246 0.16 -24.12 -2.34
C SER A 246 -0.72 -24.72 -1.25
N GLY A 247 -1.96 -24.26 -1.09
CA GLY A 247 -2.84 -24.62 0.03
C GLY A 247 -2.64 -23.80 1.28
N LYS A 248 -1.53 -23.04 1.41
CA LYS A 248 -1.32 -22.10 2.51
C LYS A 248 -2.26 -20.89 2.39
N GLU A 249 -2.76 -20.40 3.53
CA GLU A 249 -3.48 -19.13 3.59
C GLU A 249 -2.53 -17.94 3.74
N GLY A 250 -2.76 -16.89 2.94
CA GLY A 250 -2.10 -15.60 3.11
C GLY A 250 -2.99 -14.62 3.85
N ARG A 251 -2.44 -13.93 4.87
CA ARG A 251 -3.12 -12.85 5.60
C ARG A 251 -3.12 -11.56 4.80
N VAL A 252 -4.24 -10.85 4.79
CA VAL A 252 -4.40 -9.62 4.02
C VAL A 252 -4.94 -8.49 4.89
N PHE A 253 -4.27 -7.34 4.85
CA PHE A 253 -4.80 -6.06 5.32
C PHE A 253 -5.09 -5.19 4.10
N THR A 254 -6.27 -4.56 4.09
CA THR A 254 -6.62 -3.61 3.04
C THR A 254 -7.15 -2.32 3.65
N SER A 255 -6.70 -1.18 3.13
CA SER A 255 -7.33 0.11 3.37
C SER A 255 -7.66 0.84 2.07
N THR A 256 -8.81 1.53 2.06
CA THR A 256 -9.18 2.45 0.97
C THR A 256 -8.57 3.84 1.09
N GLN A 257 -7.70 4.04 2.09
CA GLN A 257 -6.88 5.22 2.30
C GLN A 257 -5.40 4.84 2.41
N GLY A 258 -4.53 5.84 2.61
CA GLY A 258 -3.09 5.67 2.76
C GLY A 258 -2.25 6.49 1.79
N GLY A 259 -2.85 7.47 1.11
CA GLY A 259 -2.12 8.46 0.32
C GLY A 259 -1.09 9.22 1.17
N SER A 260 -0.16 9.90 0.50
CA SER A 260 0.97 10.55 1.18
C SER A 260 0.54 11.53 2.28
N GLU A 261 -0.47 12.34 2.02
CA GLU A 261 -1.03 13.28 3.00
C GLU A 261 -1.86 12.58 4.09
N ASP A 262 -2.40 11.39 3.84
CA ASP A 262 -3.19 10.64 4.83
C ASP A 262 -2.32 10.16 6.00
N ILE A 263 -1.07 9.73 5.70
CA ILE A 263 -0.17 9.18 6.73
C ILE A 263 0.47 10.25 7.63
N ILE A 264 0.17 11.55 7.39
CA ILE A 264 0.46 12.61 8.35
C ILE A 264 -0.31 12.35 9.65
N SER A 265 -1.56 11.88 9.55
CA SER A 265 -2.31 11.39 10.70
C SER A 265 -1.59 10.20 11.33
N GLU A 266 -1.18 10.37 12.60
CA GLU A 266 -0.54 9.32 13.36
C GLU A 266 -1.43 8.07 13.45
N GLY A 267 -2.74 8.23 13.66
CA GLY A 267 -3.70 7.13 13.69
C GLY A 267 -3.68 6.28 12.42
N VAL A 268 -3.71 6.93 11.24
CA VAL A 268 -3.67 6.24 9.95
C VAL A 268 -2.34 5.48 9.82
N ARG A 269 -1.23 6.17 10.12
CA ARG A 269 0.12 5.59 10.06
C ARG A 269 0.27 4.40 11.01
N ARG A 270 -0.22 4.51 12.24
CA ARG A 270 -0.23 3.45 13.26
C ARG A 270 -1.06 2.25 12.81
N CYS A 271 -2.25 2.47 12.27
CA CYS A 271 -3.08 1.40 11.75
C CYS A 271 -2.37 0.61 10.64
N ILE A 272 -1.69 1.29 9.72
CA ILE A 272 -0.91 0.66 8.65
C ILE A 272 0.25 -0.17 9.22
N ILE A 273 1.02 0.38 10.16
CA ILE A 273 2.14 -0.33 10.80
C ILE A 273 1.62 -1.55 11.59
N ASN A 274 0.54 -1.42 12.35
CA ASN A 274 -0.08 -2.55 13.03
C ASN A 274 -0.58 -3.61 12.03
N GLY A 275 -1.11 -3.19 10.88
CA GLY A 275 -1.50 -4.06 9.77
C GLY A 275 -0.33 -4.89 9.24
N VAL A 276 0.87 -4.28 9.10
CA VAL A 276 2.10 -5.00 8.73
C VAL A 276 2.42 -6.10 9.74
N PHE A 277 2.43 -5.78 11.04
CA PHE A 277 2.71 -6.75 12.10
C PHE A 277 1.70 -7.90 12.10
N TRP A 278 0.40 -7.59 12.01
CA TRP A 278 -0.65 -8.61 11.96
C TRP A 278 -0.54 -9.50 10.71
N CYS A 279 -0.26 -8.93 9.54
CA CYS A 279 -0.04 -9.68 8.30
C CYS A 279 1.11 -10.70 8.45
N MET A 280 2.16 -10.35 9.19
CA MET A 280 3.33 -11.20 9.40
C MET A 280 3.22 -12.15 10.60
N GLY A 281 2.08 -12.21 11.30
CA GLY A 281 1.94 -13.07 12.47
C GLY A 281 2.65 -12.54 13.73
N LEU A 282 2.82 -11.22 13.83
CA LEU A 282 3.53 -10.54 14.92
C LEU A 282 2.57 -9.73 15.81
N GLU A 283 1.28 -10.08 15.84
CA GLU A 283 0.25 -9.37 16.59
C GLU A 283 0.50 -9.27 18.10
N GLU A 284 1.20 -10.23 18.70
CA GLU A 284 1.61 -10.19 20.11
C GLU A 284 2.57 -9.04 20.41
N ASN A 285 3.31 -8.58 19.40
CA ASN A 285 4.26 -7.49 19.51
C ASN A 285 3.65 -6.10 19.26
N ILE A 286 2.38 -6.03 18.84
CA ILE A 286 1.71 -4.76 18.64
C ILE A 286 1.46 -4.12 20.01
N LYS A 287 2.03 -2.94 20.27
CA LYS A 287 1.79 -2.18 21.51
C LYS A 287 1.10 -0.86 21.20
N PRO A 288 0.22 -0.36 22.10
CA PRO A 288 -0.51 0.89 21.83
C PRO A 288 0.44 2.09 21.63
N ASP A 289 1.62 2.05 22.23
CA ASP A 289 2.66 3.09 22.25
C ASP A 289 3.82 2.82 21.27
N MET A 290 3.68 1.87 20.33
CA MET A 290 4.68 1.63 19.28
C MET A 290 5.08 2.96 18.62
N ASN A 291 6.39 3.24 18.52
CA ASN A 291 6.85 4.47 17.87
C ASN A 291 6.60 4.37 16.36
N VAL A 292 5.69 5.20 15.87
CA VAL A 292 5.35 5.28 14.45
C VAL A 292 5.80 6.59 13.84
N ASP A 293 6.59 7.40 14.55
CA ASP A 293 7.09 8.68 14.04
C ASP A 293 7.89 8.48 12.78
N PHE A 294 7.78 9.42 11.85
CA PHE A 294 8.60 9.43 10.64
C PHE A 294 10.09 9.33 11.00
N VAL A 295 10.83 8.69 10.11
CA VAL A 295 12.28 8.57 10.18
C VAL A 295 12.84 9.41 9.05
N GLY A 296 13.52 10.49 9.42
CA GLY A 296 13.89 11.58 8.54
C GLY A 296 12.72 12.49 8.13
N PRO A 297 13.00 13.49 7.28
CA PRO A 297 12.02 14.49 6.87
C PRO A 297 10.92 13.90 5.99
N TYR A 298 9.67 14.15 6.36
CA TYR A 298 8.49 13.83 5.56
C TYR A 298 7.64 15.07 5.31
N GLN A 299 7.68 15.58 4.08
CA GLN A 299 6.85 16.68 3.63
C GLN A 299 6.23 16.28 2.29
N PRO A 300 5.04 15.66 2.32
CA PRO A 300 4.46 15.08 1.13
C PRO A 300 4.02 16.17 0.14
N THR A 301 3.97 15.84 -1.14
CA THR A 301 3.29 16.69 -2.11
C THR A 301 1.79 16.45 -2.10
N THR A 302 1.02 17.52 -2.33
CA THR A 302 -0.43 17.39 -2.48
C THR A 302 -0.73 16.44 -3.64
N PHE A 303 -1.42 15.35 -3.32
CA PHE A 303 -1.70 14.31 -4.30
C PHE A 303 -2.53 14.87 -5.45
N SER A 304 -2.28 14.43 -6.66
CA SER A 304 -2.95 14.88 -7.89
C SER A 304 -2.41 14.09 -9.07
N PHE A 305 -3.18 14.02 -10.15
CA PHE A 305 -2.68 13.47 -11.41
C PHE A 305 -1.53 14.34 -11.95
N GLY A 306 -0.37 13.73 -12.15
CA GLY A 306 0.79 14.40 -12.76
C GLY A 306 1.50 15.46 -11.88
N GLY A 307 1.05 15.68 -10.63
CA GLY A 307 1.62 16.67 -9.70
C GLY A 307 2.84 16.19 -8.90
N GLY A 308 3.28 14.94 -9.10
CA GLY A 308 4.43 14.37 -8.41
C GLY A 308 5.76 15.04 -8.79
N ARG A 309 6.74 14.96 -7.89
CA ARG A 309 8.11 15.47 -8.13
C ARG A 309 8.81 14.64 -9.21
N LYS A 310 9.61 15.30 -10.05
CA LYS A 310 10.20 14.70 -11.28
C LYS A 310 11.71 14.54 -11.17
N LYS A 311 12.29 13.73 -12.05
CA LYS A 311 13.75 13.46 -12.17
C LYS A 311 14.38 12.84 -10.91
N VAL A 312 13.59 12.20 -10.07
CA VAL A 312 14.05 11.48 -8.87
C VAL A 312 14.31 10.02 -9.23
N LYS A 313 15.48 9.49 -8.89
CA LYS A 313 15.83 8.07 -8.98
C LYS A 313 15.62 7.41 -7.61
N PRO A 314 15.35 6.09 -7.55
CA PRO A 314 15.23 5.38 -6.29
C PRO A 314 16.41 5.60 -5.32
N THR A 315 17.63 5.68 -5.85
CA THR A 315 18.86 5.89 -5.06
C THR A 315 18.95 7.26 -4.41
N ASP A 316 18.22 8.28 -4.90
CA ASP A 316 18.17 9.59 -4.25
C ASP A 316 17.46 9.53 -2.89
N LEU A 317 16.72 8.44 -2.62
CA LEU A 317 15.93 8.24 -1.41
C LEU A 317 16.64 7.34 -0.37
N ALA A 318 17.86 6.86 -0.66
CA ALA A 318 18.51 5.78 0.10
C ALA A 318 18.80 6.10 1.57
N GLY A 319 19.13 7.35 1.90
CA GLY A 319 19.43 7.73 3.27
C GLY A 319 18.18 7.89 4.13
N PHE A 320 18.20 7.41 5.37
CA PHE A 320 17.10 7.60 6.33
C PHE A 320 16.74 9.08 6.55
N GLU A 321 17.74 9.96 6.54
CA GLU A 321 17.58 11.42 6.70
C GLU A 321 17.41 12.18 5.36
N SER A 322 17.47 11.48 4.22
CA SER A 322 17.27 12.13 2.92
C SER A 322 15.81 12.54 2.73
N PRO A 323 15.52 13.70 2.12
CA PRO A 323 14.14 14.06 1.77
C PRO A 323 13.51 12.98 0.89
N ILE A 324 12.30 12.55 1.24
CA ILE A 324 11.53 11.68 0.35
C ILE A 324 11.07 12.49 -0.86
N MET A 325 11.39 11.97 -2.05
CA MET A 325 11.21 12.61 -3.35
C MET A 325 11.78 14.04 -3.36
N PRO A 326 13.09 14.34 -3.31
CA PRO A 326 13.56 15.72 -3.28
C PRO A 326 13.07 16.57 -4.47
N LYS A 327 12.88 17.88 -4.28
CA LYS A 327 12.73 18.81 -5.41
C LYS A 327 14.08 18.90 -6.14
N LYS A 328 14.18 18.28 -7.31
CA LYS A 328 15.34 18.43 -8.19
C LYS A 328 15.19 19.68 -9.07
N LYS A 329 16.32 20.36 -9.31
CA LYS A 329 16.43 21.46 -10.29
C LYS A 329 16.40 20.90 -11.72
#